data_AF-A0A923VXJ7-F1
#
_entry.id   AF-A0A923VXJ7-F1
#
_cell.length_a   1.000
_cell.length_b   1.000
_cell.length_c   1.000
_cell.angle_alpha   90.00
_cell.angle_beta   90.00
_cell.angle_gamma   90.00
#
_symmetry.space_group_name_H-M   'P 1'
#
loop_
_entity.id
_entity.type
_entity.pdbx_description
1 polymer ?
#
loop_
_entity_poly.entity_id
_entity_poly.type
_entity_poly.pdbx_seq_one_letter_code
_entity_poly.pdbx_strand_id
1 'polypeptide(L)'
;IGESAWCMTDKVEKLPYNINAISKSFDITKPQPQLYVTPDFAYLSEVLEEFANTMALRTGGLSGITKLIQSDTLGTIEMSTGLQISGVFTEVIEWEGRPIYIQTKGKTALSYRDKELVGHGIDNHSSGFGSPVGKLKGINLAIEDMSPRDLKAYKIYEAEKVTLEFEGNIVVEGEIITGSRNLQGEIIIISFKNCTVTHGETILFQPDWGIFDMAVGKKVVSAFSGPADANSFDLITHIPSSKTIKSKKTVSRSELEALYHSVRNFRNDIDTNLSLSNIFHEIKLNHAHDWLLPLEIAEILSKNADNELMQEVLIYLEKLKENRPELLNLINNGLELIFEKEMV
;
A
#
# COMPACT_ATOMS: atom_id res chain seq x y z
N ILE A 1 14.60 18.73 9.36
CA ILE A 1 15.71 19.36 10.13
C ILE A 1 15.68 18.92 11.59
N GLY A 2 14.59 19.18 12.33
CA GLY A 2 14.49 18.82 13.75
C GLY A 2 14.78 17.33 14.05
N GLU A 3 14.13 16.41 13.33
CA GLU A 3 14.35 14.97 13.54
C GLU A 3 15.77 14.50 13.15
N SER A 4 16.35 15.06 12.09
CA SER A 4 17.69 14.72 11.62
C SER A 4 18.78 15.12 12.62
N ALA A 5 18.62 16.24 13.32
CA ALA A 5 19.53 16.61 14.41
C ALA A 5 19.23 15.77 15.66
N TRP A 6 17.94 15.56 15.95
CA TRP A 6 17.50 14.84 17.14
C TRP A 6 17.96 13.38 17.16
N CYS A 7 17.97 12.69 16.01
CA CYS A 7 18.43 11.30 15.91
C CYS A 7 19.92 11.13 16.24
N MET A 8 20.73 12.18 16.05
CA MET A 8 22.16 12.19 16.37
C MET A 8 22.43 12.44 17.86
N THR A 9 21.43 12.85 18.64
CA THR A 9 21.58 13.08 20.09
C THR A 9 21.38 11.80 20.90
N ASP A 10 21.81 11.82 22.15
CA ASP A 10 21.56 10.73 23.13
C ASP A 10 20.15 10.79 23.74
N LYS A 11 19.31 11.74 23.32
CA LYS A 11 17.93 11.90 23.81
C LYS A 11 16.98 10.86 23.22
N VAL A 12 17.40 10.12 22.19
CA VAL A 12 16.63 9.03 21.58
C VAL A 12 17.34 7.70 21.82
N GLU A 13 16.55 6.70 22.23
CA GLU A 13 17.05 5.34 22.44
C GLU A 13 17.40 4.71 21.08
N LYS A 14 18.62 4.20 20.92
CA LYS A 14 19.07 3.51 19.71
C LYS A 14 19.20 2.01 20.00
N LEU A 15 18.33 1.20 19.41
CA LEU A 15 18.25 -0.25 19.61
C LEU A 15 18.81 -1.00 18.41
N PRO A 16 19.43 -2.17 18.57
CA PRO A 16 19.76 -3.05 17.45
C PRO A 16 18.50 -3.43 16.67
N TYR A 17 18.55 -3.30 15.33
CA TYR A 17 17.47 -3.75 14.47
C TYR A 17 17.34 -5.29 14.52
N ASN A 18 16.11 -5.79 14.56
CA ASN A 18 15.76 -7.22 14.46
C ASN A 18 14.24 -7.34 14.26
N ILE A 19 13.74 -8.57 14.09
CA ILE A 19 12.32 -8.85 13.82
C ILE A 19 11.37 -8.33 14.91
N ASN A 20 11.81 -8.16 16.15
CA ASN A 20 10.95 -7.67 17.24
C ASN A 20 10.52 -6.22 17.04
N ALA A 21 11.15 -5.48 16.12
CA ALA A 21 10.77 -4.12 15.78
C ALA A 21 9.28 -3.96 15.44
N ILE A 22 8.65 -5.01 14.90
CA ILE A 22 7.23 -5.04 14.53
C ILE A 22 6.27 -4.89 15.73
N SER A 23 6.73 -5.24 16.93
CA SER A 23 5.90 -5.25 18.15
C SER A 23 5.84 -3.91 18.87
N LYS A 24 6.69 -2.94 18.46
CA LYS A 24 6.83 -1.67 19.16
C LYS A 24 5.93 -0.60 18.52
N SER A 25 4.87 -0.21 19.22
CA SER A 25 4.01 0.90 18.81
C SER A 25 4.66 2.25 19.08
N PHE A 26 4.29 3.27 18.30
CA PHE A 26 4.75 4.65 18.49
C PHE A 26 3.71 5.67 18.01
N ASP A 27 3.81 6.90 18.52
CA ASP A 27 2.95 8.03 18.18
C ASP A 27 3.58 8.83 17.03
N ILE A 28 2.93 8.83 15.86
CA ILE A 28 3.41 9.53 14.66
C ILE A 28 3.42 11.07 14.81
N THR A 29 2.75 11.62 15.83
CA THR A 29 2.64 13.07 16.04
C THR A 29 3.74 13.63 16.94
N LYS A 30 4.60 12.76 17.48
CA LYS A 30 5.68 13.10 18.40
C LYS A 30 7.04 12.62 17.86
N PRO A 31 8.15 13.19 18.35
CA PRO A 31 9.48 12.65 18.06
C PRO A 31 9.55 11.15 18.37
N GLN A 32 10.22 10.41 17.49
CA GLN A 32 10.27 8.94 17.53
C GLN A 32 10.91 8.41 18.83
N PRO A 33 10.18 7.74 19.74
CA PRO A 33 10.70 7.40 21.07
C PRO A 33 11.96 6.51 21.04
N GLN A 34 12.18 5.78 19.95
CA GLN A 34 13.37 4.97 19.70
C GLN A 34 13.70 4.94 18.21
N LEU A 35 14.93 4.53 17.91
CA LEU A 35 15.41 4.23 16.56
C LEU A 35 16.00 2.82 16.54
N TYR A 36 15.91 2.15 15.40
CA TYR A 36 16.55 0.86 15.17
C TYR A 36 17.78 1.04 14.26
N VAL A 37 18.90 0.46 14.68
CA VAL A 37 20.17 0.54 13.99
C VAL A 37 20.52 -0.83 13.43
N THR A 38 20.61 -0.91 12.11
CA THR A 38 21.10 -2.09 11.38
C THR A 38 22.60 -1.92 11.10
N PRO A 39 23.43 -2.98 11.19
CA PRO A 39 24.85 -2.90 10.86
C PRO A 39 25.09 -2.57 9.38
N ASP A 40 24.27 -3.11 8.48
CA ASP A 40 24.34 -2.88 7.04
C ASP A 40 22.99 -3.15 6.35
N PHE A 41 22.95 -2.94 5.03
CA PHE A 41 21.76 -3.20 4.21
C PHE A 41 21.46 -4.68 4.02
N ALA A 42 22.47 -5.56 4.07
CA ALA A 42 22.26 -6.99 3.87
C ALA A 42 21.48 -7.58 5.05
N TYR A 43 21.85 -7.22 6.28
CA TYR A 43 21.13 -7.61 7.48
C TYR A 43 19.71 -7.04 7.52
N LEU A 44 19.52 -5.79 7.05
CA LEU A 44 18.19 -5.22 6.89
C LEU A 44 17.32 -6.07 5.97
N SER A 45 17.84 -6.43 4.79
CA SER A 45 17.13 -7.29 3.85
C SER A 45 16.82 -8.66 4.43
N GLU A 46 17.75 -9.28 5.17
CA GLU A 46 17.55 -10.57 5.82
C GLU A 46 16.36 -10.56 6.79
N VAL A 47 16.31 -9.58 7.69
CA VAL A 47 15.22 -9.44 8.68
C VAL A 47 13.88 -9.12 7.99
N LEU A 48 13.89 -8.31 6.94
CA LEU A 48 12.67 -8.02 6.15
C LEU A 48 12.17 -9.28 5.44
N GLU A 49 13.06 -10.12 4.91
CA GLU A 49 12.72 -11.39 4.29
C GLU A 49 12.19 -12.40 5.31
N GLU A 50 12.80 -12.47 6.50
CA GLU A 50 12.32 -13.26 7.63
C GLU A 50 10.88 -12.86 7.99
N PHE A 51 10.62 -11.56 8.12
CA PHE A 51 9.29 -11.04 8.40
C PHE A 51 8.30 -11.33 7.26
N ALA A 52 8.69 -11.11 6.01
CA ALA A 52 7.84 -11.36 4.85
C ALA A 52 7.42 -12.84 4.76
N ASN A 53 8.29 -13.77 5.17
CA ASN A 53 7.96 -15.20 5.24
C ASN A 53 6.88 -15.55 6.28
N THR A 54 6.58 -14.66 7.22
CA THR A 54 5.46 -14.81 8.17
C THR A 54 4.14 -14.23 7.64
N MET A 55 4.20 -13.40 6.59
CA MET A 55 3.02 -12.70 6.05
C MET A 55 2.13 -13.62 5.24
N ALA A 56 0.82 -13.33 5.24
CA ALA A 56 -0.18 -14.06 4.46
C ALA A 56 0.11 -14.08 2.95
N LEU A 57 0.83 -13.07 2.45
CA LEU A 57 1.32 -13.00 1.08
C LEU A 57 2.25 -14.18 0.72
N ARG A 58 2.98 -14.75 1.68
CA ARG A 58 3.89 -15.88 1.43
C ARG A 58 3.44 -17.19 2.05
N THR A 59 2.62 -17.13 3.10
CA THR A 59 2.13 -18.34 3.78
C THR A 59 0.77 -18.80 3.25
N GLY A 60 -0.06 -17.88 2.73
CA GLY A 60 -1.40 -18.17 2.25
C GLY A 60 -2.24 -18.94 3.28
N GLY A 61 -2.82 -20.04 2.81
CA GLY A 61 -3.58 -20.99 3.63
C GLY A 61 -4.77 -20.37 4.36
N LEU A 62 -5.20 -21.04 5.44
CA LEU A 62 -6.34 -20.63 6.25
C LEU A 62 -6.15 -19.23 6.85
N SER A 63 -4.97 -18.97 7.45
CA SER A 63 -4.67 -17.68 8.09
C SER A 63 -4.80 -16.51 7.12
N GLY A 64 -4.34 -16.68 5.87
CA GLY A 64 -4.48 -15.67 4.84
C GLY A 64 -5.94 -15.38 4.49
N ILE A 65 -6.74 -16.42 4.28
CA ILE A 65 -8.18 -16.27 3.98
C ILE A 65 -8.91 -15.63 5.16
N THR A 66 -8.64 -16.06 6.40
CA THR A 66 -9.26 -15.47 7.60
C THR A 66 -8.96 -13.97 7.73
N LYS A 67 -7.73 -13.54 7.42
CA LYS A 67 -7.39 -12.10 7.39
C LYS A 67 -8.17 -11.34 6.31
N LEU A 68 -8.37 -11.94 5.14
CA LEU A 68 -9.18 -11.34 4.08
C LEU A 68 -10.66 -11.21 4.51
N ILE A 69 -11.23 -12.26 5.10
CA ILE A 69 -12.60 -12.24 5.64
C ILE A 69 -12.74 -11.14 6.72
N GLN A 70 -11.79 -11.06 7.65
CA GLN A 70 -11.79 -10.04 8.71
C GLN A 70 -11.63 -8.62 8.17
N SER A 71 -10.95 -8.45 7.03
CA SER A 71 -10.79 -7.13 6.42
C SER A 71 -12.09 -6.57 5.83
N ASP A 72 -13.05 -7.44 5.44
CA ASP A 72 -14.27 -7.10 4.70
C ASP A 72 -14.02 -6.17 3.48
N THR A 73 -12.82 -6.30 2.88
CA THR A 73 -12.39 -5.51 1.71
C THR A 73 -12.05 -6.42 0.54
N LEU A 74 -11.89 -5.82 -0.63
CA LEU A 74 -11.43 -6.51 -1.82
C LEU A 74 -10.04 -7.10 -1.56
N GLY A 75 -9.93 -8.41 -1.70
CA GLY A 75 -8.69 -9.14 -1.55
C GLY A 75 -8.53 -10.16 -2.66
N THR A 76 -7.37 -10.80 -2.68
CA THR A 76 -7.03 -11.85 -3.63
C THR A 76 -6.38 -13.01 -2.89
N ILE A 77 -6.75 -14.23 -3.28
CA ILE A 77 -5.97 -15.43 -2.97
C ILE A 77 -5.34 -16.00 -4.23
N GLU A 78 -4.19 -16.62 -4.10
CA GLU A 78 -3.53 -17.37 -5.16
C GLU A 78 -3.50 -18.86 -4.82
N MET A 79 -3.96 -19.66 -5.77
CA MET A 79 -3.99 -21.13 -5.71
C MET A 79 -2.62 -21.70 -6.11
N SER A 80 -2.35 -22.97 -5.78
CA SER A 80 -1.10 -23.65 -6.17
C SER A 80 -0.86 -23.71 -7.68
N THR A 81 -1.92 -23.56 -8.48
CA THR A 81 -1.87 -23.49 -9.94
C THR A 81 -1.52 -22.11 -10.49
N GLY A 82 -1.34 -21.11 -9.62
CA GLY A 82 -1.18 -19.70 -9.97
C GLY A 82 -2.48 -19.00 -10.35
N LEU A 83 -3.64 -19.68 -10.27
CA LEU A 83 -4.94 -19.04 -10.42
C LEU A 83 -5.18 -18.09 -9.23
N GLN A 84 -5.53 -16.85 -9.55
CA GLN A 84 -5.83 -15.80 -8.59
C GLN A 84 -7.34 -15.57 -8.54
N ILE A 85 -7.91 -15.48 -7.34
CA ILE A 85 -9.34 -15.24 -7.12
C ILE A 85 -9.45 -13.92 -6.36
N SER A 86 -10.00 -12.90 -7.01
CA SER A 86 -10.16 -11.56 -6.45
C SER A 86 -11.62 -11.27 -6.13
N GLY A 87 -11.93 -10.92 -4.89
CA GLY A 87 -13.29 -10.62 -4.44
C GLY A 87 -13.34 -10.24 -2.96
N VAL A 88 -14.54 -10.05 -2.43
CA VAL A 88 -14.74 -9.85 -0.99
C VAL A 88 -15.03 -11.19 -0.34
N PHE A 89 -14.08 -11.74 0.41
CA PHE A 89 -14.19 -13.05 1.05
C PHE A 89 -15.16 -13.01 2.23
N THR A 90 -16.07 -13.98 2.31
CA THR A 90 -17.09 -14.04 3.37
C THR A 90 -16.95 -15.26 4.25
N GLU A 91 -16.67 -16.42 3.66
CA GLU A 91 -16.66 -17.69 4.38
C GLU A 91 -15.51 -18.58 3.92
N VAL A 92 -15.04 -19.39 4.85
CA VAL A 92 -14.06 -20.46 4.61
C VAL A 92 -14.46 -21.67 5.43
N ILE A 93 -14.48 -22.84 4.79
CA ILE A 93 -14.67 -24.11 5.48
C ILE A 93 -13.29 -24.71 5.70
N GLU A 94 -13.04 -25.16 6.93
CA GLU A 94 -11.77 -25.73 7.37
C GLU A 94 -11.89 -27.23 7.64
N TRP A 95 -10.84 -27.98 7.29
CA TRP A 95 -10.60 -29.33 7.76
C TRP A 95 -9.13 -29.51 8.14
N GLU A 96 -8.86 -29.96 9.37
CA GLU A 96 -7.48 -30.17 9.90
C GLU A 96 -6.53 -28.97 9.71
N GLY A 97 -6.99 -27.73 9.99
CA GLY A 97 -6.16 -26.53 9.83
C GLY A 97 -5.97 -26.08 8.37
N ARG A 98 -6.64 -26.71 7.41
CA ARG A 98 -6.53 -26.40 5.97
C ARG A 98 -7.87 -25.88 5.43
N PRO A 99 -7.87 -24.85 4.58
CA PRO A 99 -9.09 -24.42 3.90
C PRO A 99 -9.47 -25.49 2.86
N ILE A 100 -10.73 -25.92 2.90
CA ILE A 100 -11.30 -26.90 1.96
C ILE A 100 -12.38 -26.30 1.05
N TYR A 101 -12.93 -25.15 1.41
CA TYR A 101 -13.86 -24.40 0.59
C TYR A 101 -13.74 -22.92 0.90
N ILE A 102 -13.83 -22.08 -0.12
CA ILE A 102 -13.82 -20.62 0.01
C ILE A 102 -15.06 -20.02 -0.62
N GLN A 103 -15.51 -18.89 -0.09
CA GLN A 103 -16.61 -18.13 -0.65
C GLN A 103 -16.35 -16.63 -0.62
N THR A 104 -16.80 -15.97 -1.68
CA THR A 104 -16.79 -14.52 -1.84
C THR A 104 -18.22 -14.03 -2.11
N LYS A 105 -18.48 -12.77 -1.77
CA LYS A 105 -19.75 -12.08 -2.08
C LYS A 105 -19.56 -11.03 -3.16
N GLY A 106 -20.59 -10.87 -4.00
CA GLY A 106 -20.63 -9.85 -5.04
C GLY A 106 -19.60 -10.10 -6.15
N LYS A 107 -19.16 -9.02 -6.79
CA LYS A 107 -18.25 -9.09 -7.94
C LYS A 107 -16.95 -9.83 -7.59
N THR A 108 -16.68 -10.89 -8.33
CA THR A 108 -15.45 -11.68 -8.25
C THR A 108 -14.81 -11.79 -9.62
N ALA A 109 -13.48 -11.77 -9.69
CA ALA A 109 -12.74 -11.97 -10.93
C ALA A 109 -11.70 -13.07 -10.73
N LEU A 110 -11.55 -13.92 -11.73
CA LEU A 110 -10.49 -14.92 -11.81
C LEU A 110 -9.39 -14.40 -12.72
N SER A 111 -8.16 -14.42 -12.22
CA SER A 111 -6.98 -13.93 -12.95
C SER A 111 -5.88 -14.99 -12.97
N TYR A 112 -4.99 -14.88 -13.95
CA TYR A 112 -3.76 -15.65 -14.00
C TYR A 112 -2.62 -14.72 -14.40
N ARG A 113 -1.59 -14.64 -13.56
CA ARG A 113 -0.47 -13.68 -13.73
C ARG A 113 -0.94 -12.23 -13.86
N ASP A 114 -1.79 -11.80 -12.92
CA ASP A 114 -2.28 -10.42 -12.80
C ASP A 114 -3.09 -9.95 -14.03
N LYS A 115 -3.68 -10.92 -14.74
CA LYS A 115 -4.57 -10.69 -15.88
C LYS A 115 -5.85 -11.47 -15.74
N GLU A 116 -6.98 -10.78 -15.85
CA GLU A 116 -8.30 -11.40 -15.86
C GLU A 116 -8.42 -12.47 -16.95
N LEU A 117 -9.01 -13.60 -16.60
CA LEU A 117 -9.33 -14.67 -17.53
C LEU A 117 -10.60 -14.33 -18.31
N VAL A 118 -10.54 -14.48 -19.62
CA VAL A 118 -11.68 -14.24 -20.52
C VAL A 118 -12.86 -15.12 -20.10
N GLY A 119 -14.01 -14.51 -19.80
CA GLY A 119 -15.22 -15.22 -19.38
C GLY A 119 -15.29 -15.54 -17.90
N HIS A 120 -14.34 -15.07 -17.08
CA HIS A 120 -14.37 -15.21 -15.62
C HIS A 120 -14.11 -13.88 -14.89
N GLY A 121 -14.54 -12.77 -15.50
CA GLY A 121 -14.47 -11.45 -14.89
C GLY A 121 -15.65 -11.14 -13.96
N ILE A 122 -15.69 -9.90 -13.47
CA ILE A 122 -16.72 -9.40 -12.53
C ILE A 122 -18.15 -9.47 -13.07
N ASP A 123 -18.33 -9.49 -14.39
CA ASP A 123 -19.63 -9.61 -15.04
C ASP A 123 -20.14 -11.05 -15.03
N ASN A 124 -19.22 -12.03 -15.10
CA ASN A 124 -19.53 -13.45 -15.03
C ASN A 124 -19.85 -13.89 -13.60
N HIS A 125 -19.05 -13.43 -12.63
CA HIS A 125 -19.20 -13.78 -11.21
C HIS A 125 -19.70 -12.58 -10.40
N SER A 126 -20.86 -12.05 -10.80
CA SER A 126 -21.40 -10.80 -10.24
C SER A 126 -22.00 -10.95 -8.83
N SER A 127 -22.45 -12.15 -8.47
CA SER A 127 -23.12 -12.44 -7.17
C SER A 127 -22.19 -13.04 -6.12
N GLY A 128 -21.00 -13.49 -6.53
CA GLY A 128 -20.04 -14.17 -5.67
C GLY A 128 -19.40 -15.34 -6.39
N PHE A 129 -18.41 -15.94 -5.75
CA PHE A 129 -17.73 -17.13 -6.22
C PHE A 129 -17.47 -18.07 -5.05
N GLY A 130 -17.70 -19.36 -5.26
CA GLY A 130 -17.43 -20.40 -4.28
C GLY A 130 -16.68 -21.55 -4.94
N SER A 131 -15.66 -22.07 -4.28
CA SER A 131 -14.89 -23.20 -4.84
C SER A 131 -14.26 -24.06 -3.76
N PRO A 132 -14.22 -25.39 -3.95
CA PRO A 132 -13.38 -26.27 -3.14
C PRO A 132 -11.89 -25.94 -3.32
N VAL A 133 -11.11 -26.30 -2.31
CA VAL A 133 -9.66 -26.22 -2.27
C VAL A 133 -9.14 -27.56 -1.77
N GLY A 134 -8.15 -28.14 -2.44
CA GLY A 134 -7.53 -29.38 -1.95
C GLY A 134 -7.45 -30.50 -2.97
N LYS A 135 -7.20 -31.71 -2.46
CA LYS A 135 -7.11 -32.95 -3.23
C LYS A 135 -8.42 -33.74 -3.16
N LEU A 136 -8.62 -34.59 -4.15
CA LEU A 136 -9.67 -35.60 -4.13
C LEU A 136 -9.35 -36.71 -3.12
N LYS A 137 -10.39 -37.16 -2.42
CA LYS A 137 -10.30 -38.22 -1.42
C LYS A 137 -9.83 -39.52 -2.06
N GLY A 138 -8.77 -40.11 -1.51
CA GLY A 138 -8.20 -41.36 -2.01
C GLY A 138 -7.35 -41.24 -3.27
N ILE A 139 -7.12 -40.03 -3.79
CA ILE A 139 -6.29 -39.79 -4.99
C ILE A 139 -5.08 -38.94 -4.59
N ASN A 140 -3.87 -39.47 -4.80
CA ASN A 140 -2.66 -38.74 -4.43
C ASN A 140 -2.29 -37.63 -5.44
N LEU A 141 -2.62 -37.84 -6.72
CA LEU A 141 -2.37 -36.86 -7.79
C LEU A 141 -3.38 -35.71 -7.69
N ALA A 142 -2.89 -34.46 -7.65
CA ALA A 142 -3.78 -33.30 -7.65
C ALA A 142 -4.44 -33.14 -9.03
N ILE A 143 -5.66 -32.57 -9.06
CA ILE A 143 -6.39 -32.37 -10.32
C ILE A 143 -5.56 -31.51 -11.29
N GLU A 144 -4.84 -30.51 -10.78
CA GLU A 144 -3.97 -29.64 -11.57
C GLU A 144 -2.91 -30.41 -12.38
N ASP A 145 -2.41 -31.53 -11.85
CA ASP A 145 -1.35 -32.35 -12.46
C ASP A 145 -1.89 -33.48 -13.37
N MET A 146 -3.22 -33.63 -13.51
CA MET A 146 -3.80 -34.77 -14.23
C MET A 146 -3.62 -34.66 -15.75
N SER A 147 -2.99 -35.67 -16.33
CA SER A 147 -2.94 -35.84 -17.78
C SER A 147 -4.30 -36.30 -18.33
N PRO A 148 -4.54 -36.20 -19.65
CA PRO A 148 -5.73 -36.78 -20.25
C PRO A 148 -5.91 -38.28 -19.95
N ARG A 149 -4.83 -39.04 -19.71
CA ARG A 149 -4.95 -40.47 -19.33
C ARG A 149 -5.41 -40.64 -17.89
N ASP A 150 -4.94 -39.76 -16.99
CA ASP A 150 -5.32 -39.81 -15.57
C ASP A 150 -6.80 -39.43 -15.40
N LEU A 151 -7.24 -38.36 -16.08
CA LEU A 151 -8.66 -37.97 -16.12
C LEU A 151 -9.56 -39.12 -16.55
N LYS A 152 -9.15 -39.88 -17.58
CA LYS A 152 -9.88 -41.08 -18.03
C LYS A 152 -9.93 -42.18 -16.97
N ALA A 153 -8.82 -42.43 -16.28
CA ALA A 153 -8.76 -43.44 -15.22
C ALA A 153 -9.67 -43.08 -14.04
N TYR A 154 -9.83 -41.79 -13.74
CA TYR A 154 -10.71 -41.29 -12.68
C TYR A 154 -12.14 -40.96 -13.15
N LYS A 155 -12.49 -41.29 -14.40
CA LYS A 155 -13.81 -41.03 -15.01
C LYS A 155 -14.21 -39.55 -15.01
N ILE A 156 -13.23 -38.67 -15.17
CA ILE A 156 -13.44 -37.23 -15.30
C ILE A 156 -13.45 -36.90 -16.80
N TYR A 157 -14.64 -36.93 -17.41
CA TYR A 157 -14.85 -36.69 -18.83
C TYR A 157 -15.72 -35.47 -19.07
N GLU A 158 -15.41 -34.71 -20.12
CA GLU A 158 -16.32 -33.70 -20.65
C GLU A 158 -17.62 -34.35 -21.11
N ALA A 159 -18.74 -33.65 -20.91
CA ALA A 159 -20.10 -34.08 -21.20
C ALA A 159 -20.59 -35.33 -20.44
N GLU A 160 -19.87 -35.78 -19.40
CA GLU A 160 -20.35 -36.82 -18.49
C GLU A 160 -20.63 -36.27 -17.09
N LYS A 161 -21.54 -36.94 -16.38
CA LYS A 161 -21.83 -36.66 -14.98
C LYS A 161 -20.71 -37.23 -14.12
N VAL A 162 -20.10 -36.37 -13.30
CA VAL A 162 -18.97 -36.71 -12.44
C VAL A 162 -19.30 -36.33 -11.01
N THR A 163 -18.83 -37.15 -10.07
CA THR A 163 -18.85 -36.86 -8.64
C THR A 163 -17.41 -36.76 -8.15
N LEU A 164 -17.02 -35.57 -7.70
CA LEU A 164 -15.70 -35.28 -7.15
C LEU A 164 -15.81 -35.12 -5.64
N GLU A 165 -15.24 -36.06 -4.89
CA GLU A 165 -15.16 -35.99 -3.43
C GLU A 165 -13.79 -35.46 -3.01
N PHE A 166 -13.75 -34.34 -2.29
CA PHE A 166 -12.53 -33.74 -1.77
C PHE A 166 -12.22 -34.24 -0.35
N GLU A 167 -10.94 -34.16 0.04
CA GLU A 167 -10.54 -34.23 1.45
C GLU A 167 -11.33 -33.19 2.26
N GLY A 168 -11.92 -33.60 3.39
CA GLY A 168 -12.84 -32.74 4.16
C GLY A 168 -14.32 -32.83 3.74
N ASN A 169 -14.68 -33.81 2.90
CA ASN A 169 -16.07 -34.15 2.55
C ASN A 169 -16.85 -33.04 1.81
N ILE A 170 -16.16 -32.20 1.03
CA ILE A 170 -16.83 -31.42 -0.02
C ILE A 170 -17.11 -32.35 -1.20
N VAL A 171 -18.35 -32.37 -1.67
CA VAL A 171 -18.76 -33.18 -2.83
C VAL A 171 -19.26 -32.23 -3.92
N VAL A 172 -18.65 -32.34 -5.11
CA VAL A 172 -19.08 -31.63 -6.31
C VAL A 172 -19.66 -32.65 -7.28
N GLU A 173 -20.95 -32.55 -7.57
CA GLU A 173 -21.65 -33.45 -8.48
C GLU A 173 -22.30 -32.66 -9.61
N GLY A 174 -21.91 -32.92 -10.86
CA GLY A 174 -22.42 -32.20 -12.03
C GLY A 174 -21.92 -32.77 -13.35
N GLU A 175 -22.33 -32.17 -14.46
CA GLU A 175 -21.85 -32.53 -15.80
C GLU A 175 -20.76 -31.54 -16.25
N ILE A 176 -19.58 -32.05 -16.61
CA ILE A 176 -18.45 -31.19 -17.02
C ILE A 176 -18.73 -30.59 -18.40
N ILE A 177 -18.63 -29.27 -18.51
CA ILE A 177 -18.75 -28.54 -19.77
C ILE A 177 -17.38 -28.46 -20.44
N THR A 178 -16.38 -27.94 -19.71
CA THR A 178 -15.03 -27.67 -20.22
C THR A 178 -14.04 -27.54 -19.07
N GLY A 179 -12.76 -27.80 -19.35
CA GLY A 179 -11.65 -27.50 -18.46
C GLY A 179 -10.66 -26.54 -19.10
N SER A 180 -10.20 -25.54 -18.35
CA SER A 180 -9.18 -24.59 -18.79
C SER A 180 -7.82 -24.96 -18.20
N ARG A 181 -6.76 -24.85 -19.01
CA ARG A 181 -5.37 -25.12 -18.60
C ARG A 181 -4.51 -23.87 -18.69
N ASN A 182 -3.50 -23.77 -17.81
CA ASN A 182 -2.47 -22.73 -17.91
C ASN A 182 -1.42 -23.07 -18.98
N LEU A 183 -0.42 -22.19 -19.15
CA LEU A 183 0.67 -22.36 -20.13
C LEU A 183 1.56 -23.57 -19.85
N GLN A 184 1.61 -24.06 -18.61
CA GLN A 184 2.34 -25.24 -18.19
C GLN A 184 1.53 -26.53 -18.42
N GLY A 185 0.27 -26.41 -18.82
CA GLY A 185 -0.65 -27.52 -19.04
C GLY A 185 -1.39 -27.98 -17.79
N GLU A 186 -1.27 -27.28 -16.67
CA GLU A 186 -2.01 -27.59 -15.44
C GLU A 186 -3.46 -27.13 -15.56
N ILE A 187 -4.41 -27.91 -15.03
CA ILE A 187 -5.82 -27.53 -15.03
C ILE A 187 -6.05 -26.46 -13.96
N ILE A 188 -6.62 -25.32 -14.36
CA ILE A 188 -6.88 -24.18 -13.48
C ILE A 188 -8.37 -23.99 -13.18
N ILE A 189 -9.26 -24.30 -14.12
CA ILE A 189 -10.72 -24.15 -13.95
C ILE A 189 -11.42 -25.34 -14.59
N ILE A 190 -12.49 -25.82 -13.96
CA ILE A 190 -13.44 -26.77 -14.55
C ILE A 190 -14.85 -26.22 -14.41
N SER A 191 -15.57 -26.07 -15.51
CA SER A 191 -16.94 -25.56 -15.52
C SER A 191 -17.93 -26.73 -15.57
N PHE A 192 -18.97 -26.66 -14.74
CA PHE A 192 -20.01 -27.67 -14.63
C PHE A 192 -21.40 -27.07 -14.91
N LYS A 193 -22.27 -27.85 -15.55
CA LYS A 193 -23.72 -27.58 -15.60
C LYS A 193 -24.47 -28.58 -14.72
N ASN A 194 -25.68 -28.22 -14.30
CA ASN A 194 -26.50 -29.02 -13.41
C ASN A 194 -25.73 -29.48 -12.16
N CYS A 195 -24.95 -28.56 -11.58
CA CYS A 195 -23.99 -28.88 -10.53
C CYS A 195 -24.59 -28.63 -9.15
N THR A 196 -24.36 -29.55 -8.24
CA THR A 196 -24.64 -29.39 -6.81
C THR A 196 -23.34 -29.53 -6.05
N VAL A 197 -23.06 -28.61 -5.14
CA VAL A 197 -21.92 -28.69 -4.22
C VAL A 197 -22.42 -28.78 -2.80
N THR A 198 -21.94 -29.77 -2.04
CA THR A 198 -22.36 -30.00 -0.66
C THR A 198 -21.20 -30.21 0.28
N HIS A 199 -21.42 -29.89 1.55
CA HIS A 199 -20.57 -30.23 2.68
C HIS A 199 -21.43 -30.87 3.77
N GLY A 200 -21.44 -32.19 3.85
CA GLY A 200 -22.39 -32.92 4.71
C GLY A 200 -23.83 -32.63 4.29
N GLU A 201 -24.61 -32.02 5.19
CA GLU A 201 -26.02 -31.63 4.93
C GLU A 201 -26.16 -30.22 4.33
N THR A 202 -25.09 -29.43 4.32
CA THR A 202 -25.11 -28.04 3.83
C THR A 202 -24.93 -28.00 2.32
N ILE A 203 -25.82 -27.29 1.63
CA ILE A 203 -25.70 -27.01 0.20
C ILE A 203 -24.92 -25.71 0.01
N LEU A 204 -23.81 -25.79 -0.72
CA LEU A 204 -22.92 -24.68 -1.03
C LEU A 204 -23.16 -24.10 -2.43
N PHE A 205 -23.69 -24.92 -3.35
CA PHE A 205 -24.09 -24.50 -4.69
C PHE A 205 -25.26 -25.35 -5.20
N GLN A 206 -26.19 -24.73 -5.92
CA GLN A 206 -27.35 -25.40 -6.52
C GLN A 206 -27.38 -25.26 -8.05
N PRO A 207 -27.92 -26.26 -8.78
CA PRO A 207 -28.05 -26.22 -10.23
C PRO A 207 -28.77 -24.97 -10.77
N ASP A 208 -29.77 -24.48 -10.03
CA ASP A 208 -30.59 -23.32 -10.42
C ASP A 208 -29.80 -22.00 -10.40
N TRP A 209 -28.62 -21.97 -9.78
CA TRP A 209 -27.75 -20.79 -9.74
C TRP A 209 -26.90 -20.64 -11.01
N GLY A 210 -26.90 -21.65 -11.89
CA GLY A 210 -26.29 -21.59 -13.21
C GLY A 210 -25.07 -22.48 -13.36
N ILE A 211 -24.09 -21.99 -14.13
CA ILE A 211 -22.83 -22.70 -14.39
C ILE A 211 -21.96 -22.57 -13.14
N PHE A 212 -21.46 -23.71 -12.65
CA PHE A 212 -20.50 -23.74 -11.56
C PHE A 212 -19.09 -23.78 -12.11
N ASP A 213 -18.34 -22.69 -11.93
CA ASP A 213 -16.92 -22.64 -12.25
C ASP A 213 -16.10 -23.04 -11.02
N MET A 214 -15.45 -24.20 -11.09
CA MET A 214 -14.60 -24.71 -10.02
C MET A 214 -13.16 -24.25 -10.25
N ALA A 215 -12.62 -23.45 -9.34
CA ALA A 215 -11.20 -23.14 -9.30
C ALA A 215 -10.42 -24.37 -8.84
N VAL A 216 -9.38 -24.74 -9.59
CA VAL A 216 -8.54 -25.89 -9.29
C VAL A 216 -7.27 -25.42 -8.59
N GLY A 217 -7.06 -25.95 -7.39
CA GLY A 217 -5.84 -25.74 -6.62
C GLY A 217 -5.78 -26.63 -5.40
N LYS A 218 -4.67 -27.37 -5.26
CA LYS A 218 -4.38 -28.20 -4.08
C LYS A 218 -4.28 -27.38 -2.79
N LYS A 219 -3.81 -26.14 -2.85
CA LYS A 219 -3.70 -25.25 -1.68
C LYS A 219 -3.72 -23.79 -2.08
N VAL A 220 -3.99 -22.93 -1.11
CA VAL A 220 -3.79 -21.48 -1.21
C VAL A 220 -2.35 -21.14 -0.83
N VAL A 221 -1.57 -20.59 -1.75
CA VAL A 221 -0.15 -20.26 -1.56
C VAL A 221 0.08 -18.80 -1.14
N SER A 222 -0.86 -17.91 -1.46
CA SER A 222 -0.78 -16.49 -1.12
C SER A 222 -2.17 -15.92 -0.87
N ALA A 223 -2.24 -14.89 -0.02
CA ALA A 223 -3.42 -14.07 0.22
C ALA A 223 -3.00 -12.61 0.48
N PHE A 224 -3.58 -11.67 -0.26
CA PHE A 224 -3.20 -10.25 -0.20
C PHE A 224 -4.37 -9.32 -0.49
N SER A 225 -4.24 -8.05 -0.08
CA SER A 225 -5.25 -7.01 -0.30
C SER A 225 -5.25 -6.48 -1.73
N GLY A 226 -6.42 -6.13 -2.25
CA GLY A 226 -6.61 -5.62 -3.60
C GLY A 226 -6.84 -6.72 -4.64
N PRO A 227 -7.23 -6.34 -5.87
CA PRO A 227 -7.43 -7.28 -6.97
C PRO A 227 -6.11 -7.72 -7.59
N ALA A 228 -6.11 -8.89 -8.23
CA ALA A 228 -4.99 -9.38 -9.02
C ALA A 228 -4.77 -8.53 -10.28
N ASP A 229 -5.83 -8.36 -11.09
CA ASP A 229 -5.82 -7.41 -12.21
C ASP A 229 -6.43 -6.08 -11.76
N ALA A 230 -5.62 -5.03 -11.76
CA ALA A 230 -6.04 -3.68 -11.40
C ALA A 230 -7.16 -3.12 -12.28
N ASN A 231 -7.38 -3.69 -13.49
CA ASN A 231 -8.42 -3.24 -14.41
C ASN A 231 -9.76 -3.98 -14.21
N SER A 232 -9.77 -5.09 -13.45
CA SER A 232 -10.99 -5.87 -13.21
C SER A 232 -11.99 -5.15 -12.30
N PHE A 233 -11.51 -4.25 -11.44
CA PHE A 233 -12.35 -3.56 -10.47
C PHE A 233 -12.20 -2.05 -10.62
N ASP A 234 -13.33 -1.34 -10.52
CA ASP A 234 -13.30 0.10 -10.39
C ASP A 234 -12.86 0.48 -8.96
N LEU A 235 -11.57 0.74 -8.79
CA LEU A 235 -10.95 1.09 -7.52
C LEU A 235 -11.23 2.55 -7.09
N ILE A 236 -11.99 3.32 -7.88
CA ILE A 236 -12.37 4.70 -7.57
C ILE A 236 -13.51 4.70 -6.55
N THR A 237 -13.23 4.28 -5.31
CA THR A 237 -14.28 4.20 -4.27
C THR A 237 -14.02 5.06 -3.04
N HIS A 238 -12.83 5.65 -2.91
CA HIS A 238 -12.53 6.50 -1.74
C HIS A 238 -12.28 7.96 -2.14
N ILE A 239 -13.35 8.74 -2.26
CA ILE A 239 -13.24 10.20 -2.25
C ILE A 239 -12.99 10.61 -0.80
N PRO A 240 -11.81 11.14 -0.43
CA PRO A 240 -11.57 11.60 0.94
C PRO A 240 -12.61 12.66 1.29
N SER A 241 -13.41 12.41 2.33
CA SER A 241 -14.40 13.38 2.82
C SER A 241 -13.71 14.63 3.38
N SER A 242 -12.48 14.50 3.87
CA SER A 242 -11.63 15.59 4.33
C SER A 242 -10.79 16.14 3.16
N LYS A 243 -11.16 17.33 2.69
CA LYS A 243 -10.24 18.14 1.89
C LYS A 243 -9.23 18.78 2.83
N THR A 244 -7.96 18.77 2.45
CA THR A 244 -6.92 19.52 3.17
C THR A 244 -7.41 20.94 3.40
N ILE A 245 -7.51 21.35 4.67
CA ILE A 245 -7.93 22.70 5.05
C ILE A 245 -6.84 23.65 4.57
N LYS A 246 -7.03 24.24 3.38
CA LYS A 246 -6.15 25.29 2.91
C LYS A 246 -6.43 26.54 3.73
N SER A 247 -5.39 27.08 4.36
CA SER A 247 -5.46 28.38 5.03
C SER A 247 -6.02 29.43 4.06
N LYS A 248 -7.03 30.20 4.48
CA LYS A 248 -7.57 31.30 3.66
C LYS A 248 -6.48 32.33 3.40
N LYS A 249 -6.33 32.77 2.14
CA LYS A 249 -5.45 33.90 1.81
C LYS A 249 -6.02 35.16 2.44
N THR A 250 -5.31 35.72 3.41
CA THR A 250 -5.60 37.05 3.96
C THR A 250 -4.95 38.11 3.08
N VAL A 251 -5.43 39.36 3.19
CA VAL A 251 -4.84 40.51 2.48
C VAL A 251 -3.37 40.66 2.86
N SER A 252 -3.07 40.69 4.17
CA SER A 252 -1.69 40.74 4.70
C SER A 252 -0.79 39.61 4.19
N ARG A 253 -1.30 38.39 4.02
CA ARG A 253 -0.50 37.29 3.45
C ARG A 253 -0.23 37.49 1.96
N SER A 254 -1.18 38.04 1.23
CA SER A 254 -1.04 38.30 -0.21
C SER A 254 -0.04 39.44 -0.48
N GLU A 255 -0.06 40.47 0.38
CA GLU A 255 0.94 41.55 0.38
C GLU A 255 2.35 40.99 0.66
N LEU A 256 2.48 40.16 1.70
CA LEU A 256 3.76 39.51 2.00
C LEU A 256 4.25 38.61 0.84
N GLU A 257 3.37 37.79 0.26
CA GLU A 257 3.69 36.96 -0.93
C GLU A 257 4.21 37.82 -2.11
N ALA A 258 3.70 39.04 -2.28
CA ALA A 258 4.19 39.98 -3.31
C ALA A 258 5.58 40.54 -3.00
N LEU A 259 5.89 40.80 -1.72
CA LEU A 259 7.24 41.20 -1.29
C LEU A 259 8.26 40.09 -1.53
N TYR A 260 7.93 38.83 -1.18
CA TYR A 260 8.76 37.66 -1.51
C TYR A 260 8.99 37.53 -3.02
N HIS A 261 7.95 37.75 -3.84
CA HIS A 261 8.09 37.72 -5.29
C HIS A 261 9.04 38.82 -5.80
N SER A 262 8.99 40.01 -5.20
CA SER A 262 9.84 41.13 -5.58
C SER A 262 11.31 40.87 -5.25
N VAL A 263 11.61 40.38 -4.03
CA VAL A 263 12.97 39.98 -3.63
C VAL A 263 13.50 38.83 -4.52
N ARG A 264 12.64 37.87 -4.87
CA ARG A 264 13.00 36.79 -5.80
C ARG A 264 13.31 37.29 -7.22
N ASN A 265 12.55 38.26 -7.73
CA ASN A 265 12.81 38.88 -9.03
C ASN A 265 14.14 39.63 -9.03
N PHE A 266 14.45 40.34 -7.95
CA PHE A 266 15.73 41.01 -7.75
C PHE A 266 16.89 40.00 -7.75
N ARG A 267 16.75 38.89 -7.03
CA ARG A 267 17.77 37.81 -6.99
C ARG A 267 18.06 37.19 -8.37
N ASN A 268 17.07 37.17 -9.26
CA ASN A 268 17.18 36.58 -10.59
C ASN A 268 17.54 37.60 -11.68
N ASP A 269 17.95 38.82 -11.32
CA ASP A 269 18.29 39.93 -12.24
C ASP A 269 17.15 40.33 -13.20
N ILE A 270 15.89 40.04 -12.84
CA ILE A 270 14.71 40.37 -13.66
C ILE A 270 14.29 41.83 -13.46
N ASP A 271 14.47 42.36 -12.24
CA ASP A 271 14.09 43.73 -11.89
C ASP A 271 15.12 44.34 -10.91
N THR A 272 16.16 44.96 -11.47
CA THR A 272 17.29 45.53 -10.73
C THR A 272 17.03 46.94 -10.20
N ASN A 273 15.87 47.54 -10.50
CA ASN A 273 15.51 48.88 -10.02
C ASN A 273 14.75 48.86 -8.68
N LEU A 274 14.54 47.68 -8.09
CA LEU A 274 13.88 47.51 -6.81
C LEU A 274 14.81 47.94 -5.65
N SER A 275 14.29 48.81 -4.78
CA SER A 275 14.98 49.20 -3.55
C SER A 275 14.70 48.19 -2.43
N LEU A 276 15.71 47.36 -2.10
CA LEU A 276 15.66 46.44 -0.96
C LEU A 276 15.39 47.16 0.36
N SER A 277 15.84 48.41 0.50
CA SER A 277 15.57 49.25 1.67
C SER A 277 14.08 49.53 1.86
N ASN A 278 13.33 49.76 0.77
CA ASN A 278 11.89 50.01 0.84
C ASN A 278 11.13 48.74 1.25
N ILE A 279 11.51 47.60 0.68
CA ILE A 279 10.95 46.29 1.04
C ILE A 279 11.20 45.99 2.51
N PHE A 280 12.42 46.23 3.00
CA PHE A 280 12.75 46.01 4.40
C PHE A 280 11.97 46.94 5.36
N HIS A 281 11.75 48.19 4.97
CA HIS A 281 10.91 49.11 5.74
C HIS A 281 9.45 48.63 5.81
N GLU A 282 8.91 48.13 4.69
CA GLU A 282 7.56 47.59 4.62
C GLU A 282 7.39 46.34 5.49
N ILE A 283 8.41 45.48 5.55
CA ILE A 283 8.43 44.33 6.47
C ILE A 283 8.38 44.79 7.92
N LYS A 284 9.21 45.76 8.31
CA LYS A 284 9.24 46.30 9.69
C LYS A 284 7.88 46.85 10.13
N LEU A 285 7.16 47.52 9.23
CA LEU A 285 5.87 48.16 9.53
C LEU A 285 4.70 47.17 9.51
N ASN A 286 4.58 46.38 8.45
CA ASN A 286 3.35 45.63 8.16
C ASN A 286 3.48 44.12 8.42
N HIS A 287 4.71 43.60 8.52
CA HIS A 287 4.99 42.17 8.64
C HIS A 287 6.06 41.84 9.69
N ALA A 288 5.98 42.50 10.86
CA ALA A 288 6.98 42.41 11.93
C ALA A 288 7.23 40.99 12.49
N HIS A 289 6.37 40.01 12.17
CA HIS A 289 6.53 38.61 12.61
C HIS A 289 7.30 37.74 11.61
N ASP A 290 7.58 38.25 10.41
CA ASP A 290 8.33 37.53 9.40
C ASP A 290 9.84 37.66 9.63
N TRP A 291 10.52 36.52 9.60
CA TRP A 291 11.96 36.39 9.83
C TRP A 291 12.70 35.94 8.59
N LEU A 292 12.01 35.28 7.64
CA LEU A 292 12.64 34.65 6.49
C LEU A 292 12.95 35.68 5.39
N LEU A 293 12.04 36.60 5.10
CA LEU A 293 12.29 37.65 4.09
C LEU A 293 13.46 38.59 4.48
N PRO A 294 13.58 39.07 5.74
CA PRO A 294 14.79 39.79 6.18
C PRO A 294 16.07 38.96 6.04
N LEU A 295 16.01 37.65 6.28
CA LEU A 295 17.15 36.76 6.11
C LEU A 295 17.55 36.61 4.62
N GLU A 296 16.59 36.49 3.70
CA GLU A 296 16.86 36.52 2.25
C GLU A 296 17.47 37.86 1.81
N ILE A 297 16.99 38.98 2.37
CA ILE A 297 17.57 40.30 2.11
C ILE A 297 19.03 40.34 2.60
N ALA A 298 19.33 39.82 3.79
CA ALA A 298 20.70 39.72 4.30
C ALA A 298 21.59 38.87 3.37
N GLU A 299 21.08 37.73 2.86
CA GLU A 299 21.82 36.91 1.89
C GLU A 299 22.19 37.71 0.63
N ILE A 300 21.24 38.47 0.07
CA ILE A 300 21.48 39.29 -1.13
C ILE A 300 22.48 40.41 -0.85
N LEU A 301 22.33 41.12 0.28
CA LEU A 301 23.22 42.21 0.66
C LEU A 301 24.65 41.74 0.91
N SER A 302 24.83 40.50 1.39
CA SER A 302 26.16 39.91 1.61
C SER A 302 26.97 39.81 0.30
N LYS A 303 26.28 39.69 -0.85
CA LYS A 303 26.89 39.62 -2.18
C LYS A 303 27.12 41.00 -2.79
N ASN A 304 26.28 41.97 -2.46
CA ASN A 304 26.27 43.30 -3.08
C ASN A 304 27.00 44.41 -2.28
N ALA A 305 27.54 44.09 -1.10
CA ALA A 305 28.40 44.95 -0.27
C ALA A 305 27.77 46.27 0.23
N ASP A 306 26.45 46.34 0.37
CA ASP A 306 25.76 47.45 1.04
C ASP A 306 25.78 47.25 2.56
N ASN A 307 26.78 47.85 3.20
CA ASN A 307 27.07 47.64 4.62
C ASN A 307 26.08 48.35 5.57
N GLU A 308 25.42 49.42 5.13
CA GLU A 308 24.55 50.22 6.00
C GLU A 308 23.20 49.53 6.19
N LEU A 309 22.56 49.11 5.10
CA LEU A 309 21.32 48.35 5.14
C LEU A 309 21.52 46.97 5.79
N MET A 310 22.68 46.33 5.55
CA MET A 310 23.02 45.05 6.17
C MET A 310 23.02 45.14 7.70
N GLN A 311 23.66 46.17 8.27
CA GLN A 311 23.71 46.34 9.73
C GLN A 311 22.30 46.49 10.31
N GLU A 312 21.43 47.24 9.64
CA GLU A 312 20.03 47.38 10.09
C GLU A 312 19.26 46.05 10.07
N VAL A 313 19.46 45.23 9.03
CA VAL A 313 18.83 43.91 8.89
C VAL A 313 19.31 42.96 9.99
N LEU A 314 20.61 42.94 10.28
CA LEU A 314 21.17 42.11 11.34
C LEU A 314 20.64 42.52 12.72
N ILE A 315 20.59 43.81 13.03
CA ILE A 315 20.02 44.32 14.29
C ILE A 315 18.55 43.89 14.43
N TYR A 316 17.79 43.93 13.33
CA TYR A 316 16.39 43.50 13.32
C TYR A 316 16.26 41.99 13.56
N LEU A 317 17.08 41.17 12.91
CA LEU A 317 17.11 39.72 13.12
C LEU A 317 17.50 39.36 14.56
N GLU A 318 18.47 40.04 15.17
CA GLU A 318 18.82 39.84 16.60
C GLU A 318 17.64 40.16 17.53
N LYS A 319 16.94 41.29 17.29
CA LYS A 319 15.72 41.62 18.06
C LYS A 319 14.62 40.58 17.88
N LEU A 320 14.50 39.98 16.69
CA LEU A 320 13.55 38.88 16.47
C LEU A 320 13.94 37.62 17.24
N LYS A 321 15.24 37.30 17.36
CA LYS A 321 15.71 36.16 18.19
C LYS A 321 15.34 36.36 19.66
N GLU A 322 15.49 37.57 20.19
CA GLU A 322 15.12 37.90 21.58
C GLU A 322 13.60 37.78 21.83
N ASN A 323 12.79 38.29 20.90
CA ASN A 323 11.33 38.29 21.04
C ASN A 323 10.70 36.91 20.77
N ARG A 324 11.36 36.06 19.97
CA ARG A 324 10.84 34.75 19.52
C ARG A 324 11.91 33.66 19.65
N PRO A 325 12.10 33.10 20.86
CA PRO A 325 13.14 32.10 21.10
C PRO A 325 12.98 30.84 20.24
N GLU A 326 11.77 30.55 19.73
CA GLU A 326 11.54 29.43 18.82
C GLU A 326 12.21 29.59 17.43
N LEU A 327 12.55 30.83 17.04
CA LEU A 327 13.19 31.14 15.76
C LEU A 327 14.72 31.25 15.86
N LEU A 328 15.27 31.22 17.07
CA LEU A 328 16.69 31.45 17.34
C LEU A 328 17.59 30.53 16.49
N ASN A 329 17.32 29.22 16.52
CA ASN A 329 18.10 28.25 15.75
C ASN A 329 17.94 28.43 14.23
N LEU A 330 16.74 28.81 13.76
CA LEU A 330 16.50 28.98 12.32
C LEU A 330 17.25 30.18 11.76
N ILE A 331 17.23 31.30 12.50
CA ILE A 331 17.91 32.53 12.10
C ILE A 331 19.43 32.35 12.23
N ASN A 332 19.93 31.72 13.30
CA ASN A 332 21.37 31.46 13.47
C ASN A 332 21.92 30.60 12.33
N ASN A 333 21.28 29.44 12.06
CA ASN A 333 21.71 28.56 10.98
C ASN A 333 21.69 29.27 9.62
N GLY A 334 20.69 30.13 9.38
CA GLY A 334 20.61 30.94 8.17
C GLY A 334 21.75 31.94 8.04
N LEU A 335 22.09 32.64 9.11
CA LEU A 335 23.19 33.61 9.14
C LEU A 335 24.56 32.93 9.02
N GLU A 336 24.75 31.79 9.69
CA GLU A 336 25.95 30.96 9.56
C GLU A 336 26.17 30.58 8.09
N LEU A 337 25.14 30.09 7.38
CA LEU A 337 25.24 29.77 5.95
C LEU A 337 25.60 30.98 5.07
N ILE A 338 25.20 32.19 5.46
CA ILE A 338 25.46 33.41 4.69
C ILE A 338 26.90 33.91 4.91
N PHE A 339 27.39 33.89 6.15
CA PHE A 339 28.64 34.56 6.53
C PHE A 339 29.80 33.60 6.79
N GLU A 340 29.53 32.40 7.30
CA GLU A 340 30.51 31.33 7.41
C GLU A 340 30.45 30.53 6.12
N LYS A 341 31.32 30.88 5.15
CA LYS A 341 31.61 29.99 4.02
C LYS A 341 31.79 28.58 4.57
N GLU A 342 31.07 27.60 4.00
CA GLU A 342 31.27 26.18 4.26
C GLU A 342 32.77 25.91 4.47
N MET A 343 33.16 25.63 5.71
CA MET A 343 34.37 24.84 5.91
C MET A 343 34.00 23.44 5.44
N VAL A 344 34.31 23.16 4.17
CA VAL A 344 34.27 21.82 3.58
C VAL A 344 35.08 20.84 4.42
#